data_AF-A0A2W1UVK2-F1
#
_entry.id   AF-A0A2W1UVK2-F1
#
_cell.length_a   1.000
_cell.length_b   1.000
_cell.length_c   1.000
_cell.angle_alpha   90.00
_cell.angle_beta   90.00
_cell.angle_gamma   90.00
#
_symmetry.space_group_name_H-M   'P 1'
#
loop_
_entity.id
_entity.type
_entity.pdbx_description
1 polymer ?
#
loop_
_entity_poly.entity_id
_entity_poly.type
_entity_poly.pdbx_seq_one_letter_code
_entity_poly.pdbx_strand_id
1 'polypeptide(L)'
;MTGFQPENADTTLVDANAAAMDVVGVDGLLLDRTGSKVTAPSRAAEAQRNRAHADGLTAQLLVSNYSEADGDFSEPIARKLLTSPANRARVVRSLAADVASGGWDSIMIDLEALTSAEKPGLTAFARELRAAVGDDVRLDIALSASTTAAGYARMGYDVRALRARSTT
;
A
#
# COMPACT_ATOMS: atom_id res chain seq x y z
N MET A 1 7.86 -7.30 13.92
CA MET A 1 7.03 -7.94 12.86
C MET A 1 5.89 -7.00 12.47
N THR A 2 5.35 -7.08 11.26
CA THR A 2 4.10 -6.38 10.89
C THR A 2 2.90 -7.27 11.18
N GLY A 3 1.92 -6.78 11.94
CA GLY A 3 0.59 -7.38 12.02
C GLY A 3 -0.38 -6.62 11.12
N PHE A 4 -1.23 -7.36 10.39
CA PHE A 4 -2.21 -6.77 9.47
C PHE A 4 -3.62 -6.95 9.98
N GLN A 5 -4.44 -5.93 9.77
CA GLN A 5 -5.87 -6.01 10.00
C GLN A 5 -6.66 -5.06 9.10
N PRO A 6 -7.90 -5.41 8.75
CA PRO A 6 -8.86 -4.48 8.17
C PRO A 6 -9.09 -3.26 9.07
N GLU A 7 -9.39 -2.10 8.48
CA GLU A 7 -9.63 -0.85 9.23
C GLU A 7 -10.74 -0.97 10.30
N ASN A 8 -11.72 -1.84 10.07
CA ASN A 8 -12.87 -2.07 10.96
C ASN A 8 -12.67 -3.20 11.98
N ALA A 9 -11.46 -3.79 12.06
CA ALA A 9 -11.14 -4.77 13.09
C ALA A 9 -11.20 -4.16 14.50
N ASP A 10 -11.35 -5.00 15.52
CA ASP A 10 -11.32 -4.54 16.91
C ASP A 10 -9.91 -4.03 17.27
N THR A 11 -9.80 -2.74 17.61
CA THR A 11 -8.54 -2.11 18.00
C THR A 11 -7.86 -2.81 19.18
N THR A 12 -8.60 -3.51 20.05
CA THR A 12 -8.01 -4.24 21.19
C THR A 12 -7.09 -5.39 20.75
N LEU A 13 -7.19 -5.84 19.50
CA LEU A 13 -6.25 -6.79 18.91
C LEU A 13 -4.86 -6.19 18.74
N VAL A 14 -4.74 -4.86 18.59
CA VAL A 14 -3.44 -4.17 18.60
C VAL A 14 -2.81 -4.34 19.98
N ASP A 15 -3.52 -4.00 21.05
CA ASP A 15 -3.05 -4.10 22.44
C ASP A 15 -2.58 -5.51 22.77
N ALA A 16 -3.44 -6.49 22.46
CA ALA A 16 -3.22 -7.89 22.81
C ALA A 16 -1.96 -8.45 22.14
N ASN A 17 -1.57 -7.90 20.99
CA ASN A 17 -0.44 -8.38 20.19
C ASN A 17 0.74 -7.38 20.16
N ALA A 18 0.66 -6.25 20.87
CA ALA A 18 1.62 -5.16 20.75
C ALA A 18 3.05 -5.63 21.02
N ALA A 19 3.25 -6.50 22.02
CA ALA A 19 4.57 -7.04 22.36
C ALA A 19 5.20 -7.93 21.27
N ALA A 20 4.43 -8.38 20.27
CA ALA A 20 4.89 -9.21 19.17
C ALA A 20 5.06 -8.44 17.84
N MET A 21 4.69 -7.15 17.81
CA MET A 21 4.65 -6.34 16.60
C MET A 21 5.55 -5.11 16.73
N ASP A 22 6.03 -4.62 15.59
CA ASP A 22 6.66 -3.29 15.48
C ASP A 22 5.78 -2.34 14.64
N VAL A 23 4.92 -2.92 13.80
CA VAL A 23 4.10 -2.22 12.82
C VAL A 23 2.69 -2.80 12.81
N VAL A 24 1.69 -1.91 12.79
CA VAL A 24 0.29 -2.24 12.50
C VAL A 24 -0.01 -1.79 11.07
N GLY A 25 -0.17 -2.76 10.17
CA GLY A 25 -0.67 -2.55 8.81
C GLY A 25 -2.19 -2.46 8.81
N VAL A 26 -2.72 -1.33 8.35
CA VAL A 26 -4.15 -1.05 8.29
C VAL A 26 -4.60 -1.07 6.85
N ASP A 27 -5.37 -2.09 6.49
CA ASP A 27 -6.07 -2.18 5.21
C ASP A 27 -7.29 -1.26 5.22
N GLY A 28 -7.19 -0.13 4.52
CA GLY A 28 -8.20 0.93 4.60
C GLY A 28 -8.26 1.91 3.42
N LEU A 29 -7.36 1.79 2.44
CA LEU A 29 -7.40 2.65 1.26
C LEU A 29 -7.72 1.86 -0.01
N LEU A 30 -8.80 2.26 -0.70
CA LEU A 30 -9.24 1.64 -1.94
C LEU A 30 -9.03 2.60 -3.12
N LEU A 31 -8.45 2.09 -4.21
CA LEU A 31 -8.42 2.79 -5.48
C LEU A 31 -9.84 2.94 -6.04
N ASP A 32 -10.13 4.11 -6.60
CA ASP A 32 -11.39 4.33 -7.29
C ASP A 32 -11.46 3.56 -8.62
N ARG A 33 -12.67 3.41 -9.18
CA ARG A 33 -12.89 2.67 -10.44
C ARG A 33 -12.11 3.22 -11.64
N THR A 34 -11.61 4.46 -11.54
CA THR A 34 -10.80 5.10 -12.58
C THR A 34 -9.29 4.93 -12.38
N GLY A 35 -8.87 4.36 -11.25
CA GLY A 35 -7.47 4.23 -10.85
C GLY A 35 -6.77 5.57 -10.65
N SER A 36 -7.51 6.68 -10.52
CA SER A 36 -6.96 8.04 -10.48
C SER A 36 -7.02 8.68 -9.10
N LYS A 37 -7.75 8.05 -8.18
CA LYS A 37 -7.93 8.48 -6.80
C LYS A 37 -7.87 7.27 -5.87
N VAL A 38 -7.63 7.57 -4.61
CA VAL A 38 -7.76 6.64 -3.49
C VAL A 38 -8.77 7.24 -2.51
N THR A 39 -9.47 6.40 -1.75
CA THR A 39 -10.29 6.87 -0.62
C THR A 39 -9.43 7.65 0.38
N ALA A 40 -10.07 8.47 1.22
CA ALA A 40 -9.40 9.00 2.41
C ALA A 40 -9.45 7.95 3.53
N PRO A 41 -8.48 7.93 4.46
CA PRO A 41 -8.57 7.10 5.66
C PRO A 41 -9.89 7.34 6.38
N SER A 42 -10.61 6.27 6.73
CA SER A 42 -11.82 6.38 7.53
C SER A 42 -11.48 6.70 8.99
N ARG A 43 -12.49 7.10 9.78
CA ARG A 43 -12.33 7.22 11.24
C ARG A 43 -11.92 5.92 11.91
N ALA A 44 -12.30 4.77 11.34
CA ALA A 44 -11.90 3.46 11.85
C ALA A 44 -10.40 3.23 11.60
N ALA A 45 -9.91 3.52 10.39
CA ALA A 45 -8.48 3.48 10.09
C ALA A 45 -7.68 4.43 10.99
N GLU A 46 -8.17 5.66 11.20
CA GLU A 46 -7.55 6.61 12.13
C GLU A 46 -7.52 6.10 13.58
N ALA A 47 -8.55 5.37 14.02
CA ALA A 47 -8.56 4.75 15.34
C ALA A 47 -7.48 3.67 15.47
N GLN A 48 -7.27 2.84 14.42
CA GLN A 48 -6.17 1.87 14.39
C GLN A 48 -4.80 2.55 14.47
N ARG A 49 -4.60 3.63 13.67
CA ARG A 49 -3.37 4.44 13.70
C ARG A 49 -3.10 4.98 15.11
N ASN A 50 -4.10 5.62 15.70
CA ASN A 50 -3.97 6.19 17.04
C ASN A 50 -3.67 5.12 18.09
N ARG A 51 -4.25 3.92 17.95
CA ARG A 51 -3.97 2.79 18.84
C ARG A 51 -2.55 2.28 18.69
N ALA A 52 -2.09 2.08 17.46
CA ALA A 52 -0.71 1.70 17.18
C ALA A 52 0.28 2.67 17.85
N HIS A 53 0.07 3.98 17.70
CA HIS A 53 0.89 4.99 18.36
C HIS A 53 0.83 4.96 19.88
N ALA A 54 -0.36 4.72 20.47
CA ALA A 54 -0.51 4.59 21.91
C ALA A 54 0.31 3.44 22.49
N ASP A 55 0.49 2.37 21.72
CA ASP A 55 1.31 1.21 22.09
C ASP A 55 2.77 1.32 21.58
N GLY A 56 3.18 2.49 21.07
CA GLY A 56 4.55 2.77 20.59
C GLY A 56 4.91 2.08 19.27
N LEU A 57 3.91 1.64 18.50
CA LEU A 57 4.06 0.95 17.22
C LEU A 57 3.98 1.92 16.04
N THR A 58 4.56 1.51 14.91
CA THR A 58 4.40 2.20 13.63
C THR A 58 3.01 1.93 13.06
N ALA A 59 2.32 2.94 12.55
CA ALA A 59 1.09 2.79 11.78
C ALA A 59 1.39 2.82 10.26
N GLN A 60 1.12 1.71 9.57
CA GLN A 60 1.31 1.57 8.12
C GLN A 60 -0.03 1.57 7.40
N LEU A 61 -0.21 2.53 6.49
CA LEU A 61 -1.43 2.64 5.69
C LEU A 61 -1.30 1.85 4.39
N LEU A 62 -2.28 0.99 4.13
CA LEU A 62 -2.24 0.04 3.03
C LEU A 62 -3.25 0.44 1.95
N VAL A 63 -2.77 0.52 0.70
CA VAL A 63 -3.57 0.90 -0.47
C VAL A 63 -3.75 -0.27 -1.42
N SER A 64 -4.99 -0.56 -1.79
CA SER A 64 -5.34 -1.72 -2.62
C SER A 64 -6.17 -1.38 -3.85
N ASN A 65 -6.14 -2.29 -4.84
CA ASN A 65 -7.08 -2.33 -5.96
C ASN A 65 -8.27 -3.26 -5.69
N TYR A 66 -8.59 -3.52 -4.42
CA TYR A 66 -9.81 -4.25 -4.07
C TYR A 66 -11.04 -3.45 -4.49
N SER A 67 -12.00 -4.14 -5.11
CA SER A 67 -13.25 -3.56 -5.59
C SER A 67 -14.38 -4.14 -4.78
N GLU A 68 -14.99 -3.34 -3.91
CA GLU A 68 -16.18 -3.77 -3.16
C GLU A 68 -17.33 -4.21 -4.08
N ALA A 69 -17.39 -3.66 -5.30
CA ALA A 69 -18.39 -4.03 -6.29
C ALA A 69 -18.17 -5.45 -6.84
N ASP A 70 -16.91 -5.89 -6.93
CA ASP A 70 -16.53 -7.20 -7.46
C ASP A 70 -16.31 -8.23 -6.34
N GLY A 71 -16.12 -7.75 -5.10
CA GLY A 71 -15.78 -8.59 -3.95
C GLY A 71 -14.36 -9.16 -4.01
N ASP A 72 -13.50 -8.64 -4.89
CA ASP A 72 -12.16 -9.15 -5.19
C ASP A 72 -11.24 -8.03 -5.70
N PHE A 73 -9.95 -8.32 -5.85
CA PHE A 73 -8.98 -7.46 -6.49
C PHE A 73 -9.29 -7.26 -7.98
N SER A 74 -9.19 -6.01 -8.43
CA SER A 74 -9.59 -5.60 -9.77
C SER A 74 -8.37 -5.24 -10.62
N GLU A 75 -7.96 -6.15 -11.50
CA GLU A 75 -6.92 -5.90 -12.52
C GLU A 75 -7.22 -4.63 -13.36
N PRO A 76 -8.48 -4.37 -13.82
CA PRO A 76 -8.78 -3.15 -14.56
C PRO A 76 -8.54 -1.86 -13.77
N ILE A 77 -8.78 -1.84 -12.45
CA ILE A 77 -8.51 -0.67 -11.60
C ILE A 77 -7.00 -0.44 -11.49
N ALA A 78 -6.24 -1.48 -11.15
CA ALA A 78 -4.78 -1.40 -11.08
C ALA A 78 -4.20 -0.98 -12.43
N ARG A 79 -4.65 -1.56 -13.55
CA ARG A 79 -4.19 -1.18 -14.89
C ARG A 79 -4.40 0.30 -15.18
N LYS A 80 -5.55 0.88 -14.84
CA LYS A 80 -5.81 2.31 -15.06
C LYS A 80 -4.88 3.21 -14.26
N LEU A 81 -4.52 2.82 -13.03
CA LEU A 81 -3.49 3.49 -12.26
C LEU A 81 -2.14 3.36 -12.96
N LEU A 82 -1.70 2.12 -13.19
CA LEU A 82 -0.32 1.78 -13.55
C LEU A 82 0.05 2.22 -14.97
N THR A 83 -0.90 2.28 -15.90
CA THR A 83 -0.67 2.70 -17.30
C THR A 83 -0.73 4.22 -17.51
N SER A 84 -1.19 5.01 -16.53
CA SER A 84 -1.35 6.47 -16.65
C SER A 84 -0.42 7.21 -15.68
N PRO A 85 0.64 7.89 -16.17
CA PRO A 85 1.50 8.73 -15.31
C PRO A 85 0.74 9.81 -14.55
N ALA A 86 -0.32 10.36 -15.15
CA ALA A 86 -1.17 11.35 -14.49
C ALA A 86 -1.97 10.75 -13.32
N ASN A 87 -2.45 9.51 -13.46
CA ASN A 87 -3.15 8.81 -12.39
C ASN A 87 -2.20 8.47 -11.25
N ARG A 88 -1.02 7.90 -11.55
CA ARG A 88 0.02 7.63 -10.55
C ARG A 88 0.38 8.88 -9.77
N ALA A 89 0.66 9.99 -10.47
CA ALA A 89 1.00 11.25 -9.80
C ALA A 89 -0.12 11.77 -8.88
N ARG A 90 -1.40 11.53 -9.20
CA ARG A 90 -2.53 11.90 -8.32
C ARG A 90 -2.55 11.04 -7.07
N VAL A 91 -2.48 9.71 -7.23
CA VAL A 91 -2.51 8.77 -6.10
C VAL A 91 -1.27 8.96 -5.21
N VAL A 92 -0.07 9.12 -5.80
CA VAL A 92 1.17 9.41 -5.06
C VAL A 92 1.02 10.65 -4.19
N ARG A 93 0.44 11.73 -4.71
CA ARG A 93 0.22 12.96 -3.91
C ARG A 93 -0.74 12.73 -2.75
N SER A 94 -1.81 11.95 -2.94
CA SER A 94 -2.74 11.61 -1.86
C SER A 94 -2.02 10.81 -0.76
N LEU A 95 -1.33 9.72 -1.12
CA LEU A 95 -0.63 8.87 -0.17
C LEU A 95 0.49 9.62 0.57
N ALA A 96 1.22 10.50 -0.12
CA ALA A 96 2.24 11.33 0.52
C ALA A 96 1.64 12.35 1.50
N ALA A 97 0.43 12.85 1.24
CA ALA A 97 -0.27 13.73 2.18
C ALA A 97 -0.72 12.99 3.44
N ASP A 98 -1.13 11.72 3.32
CA ASP A 98 -1.48 10.87 4.46
C ASP A 98 -0.28 10.66 5.39
N VAL A 99 0.94 10.57 4.84
CA VAL A 99 2.17 10.53 5.64
C VAL A 99 2.51 11.92 6.22
N ALA A 100 2.60 12.94 5.37
CA ALA A 100 3.10 14.26 5.78
C ALA A 100 2.20 15.01 6.75
N SER A 101 0.88 14.77 6.69
CA SER A 101 -0.12 15.51 7.47
C SER A 101 -1.22 14.64 8.07
N GLY A 102 -1.41 13.42 7.55
CA GLY A 102 -2.39 12.46 8.06
C GLY A 102 -1.85 11.60 9.21
N GLY A 103 -0.63 11.83 9.69
CA GLY A 103 -0.06 11.15 10.85
C GLY A 103 0.28 9.67 10.62
N TRP A 104 0.25 9.17 9.39
CA TRP A 104 0.69 7.80 9.08
C TRP A 104 2.20 7.75 8.96
N ASP A 105 2.83 6.70 9.49
CA ASP A 105 4.30 6.61 9.53
C ASP A 105 4.89 5.96 8.27
N SER A 106 4.07 5.17 7.57
CA SER A 106 4.54 4.34 6.46
C SER A 106 3.40 3.93 5.54
N ILE A 107 3.76 3.45 4.34
CA ILE A 107 2.81 2.98 3.32
C ILE A 107 3.10 1.54 2.93
N MET A 108 2.06 0.77 2.64
CA MET A 108 2.13 -0.51 1.93
C MET A 108 1.32 -0.46 0.64
N ILE A 109 1.93 -0.87 -0.46
CA ILE A 109 1.26 -1.07 -1.75
C ILE A 109 0.74 -2.52 -1.78
N ASP A 110 -0.56 -2.70 -2.00
CA ASP A 110 -1.18 -4.02 -2.13
C ASP A 110 -2.01 -4.11 -3.42
N LEU A 111 -1.29 -4.19 -4.54
CA LEU A 111 -1.91 -4.28 -5.86
C LEU A 111 -1.83 -5.71 -6.37
N GLU A 112 -2.96 -6.41 -6.38
CA GLU A 112 -3.07 -7.82 -6.76
C GLU A 112 -3.82 -8.02 -8.08
N ALA A 113 -3.93 -9.29 -8.50
CA ALA A 113 -4.49 -9.71 -9.79
C ALA A 113 -3.80 -9.06 -11.02
N LEU A 114 -2.53 -8.69 -10.87
CA LEU A 114 -1.75 -8.08 -11.95
C LEU A 114 -1.23 -9.11 -12.95
N THR A 115 -0.87 -8.64 -14.14
CA THR A 115 -0.18 -9.45 -15.15
C THR A 115 1.20 -8.86 -15.43
N SER A 116 2.01 -9.59 -16.20
CA SER A 116 3.31 -9.12 -16.65
C SER A 116 3.28 -7.76 -17.39
N ALA A 117 2.12 -7.34 -17.92
CA ALA A 117 1.96 -6.05 -18.57
C ALA A 117 2.07 -4.86 -17.58
N GLU A 118 1.73 -5.08 -16.32
CA GLU A 118 1.70 -4.03 -15.29
C GLU A 118 3.08 -3.75 -14.65
N LYS A 119 4.07 -4.64 -14.84
CA LYS A 119 5.41 -4.52 -14.21
C LYS A 119 6.05 -3.13 -14.32
N PRO A 120 6.12 -2.49 -15.51
CA PRO A 120 6.78 -1.20 -15.64
C PRO A 120 6.01 -0.11 -14.89
N GLY A 121 4.68 -0.18 -14.93
CA GLY A 121 3.81 0.77 -14.24
C GLY A 121 3.89 0.63 -12.72
N LEU A 122 3.92 -0.59 -12.19
CA LEU A 122 4.08 -0.85 -10.76
C LEU A 122 5.43 -0.36 -10.24
N THR A 123 6.51 -0.65 -10.99
CA THR A 123 7.85 -0.16 -10.65
C THR A 123 7.90 1.37 -10.68
N ALA A 124 7.28 2.00 -11.68
CA ALA A 124 7.20 3.47 -11.76
C ALA A 124 6.42 4.05 -10.58
N PHE A 125 5.26 3.48 -10.25
CA PHE A 125 4.44 3.90 -9.11
C PHE A 125 5.21 3.83 -7.79
N ALA A 126 5.89 2.71 -7.52
CA ALA A 126 6.69 2.55 -6.30
C ALA A 126 7.85 3.56 -6.22
N ARG A 127 8.53 3.85 -7.34
CA ARG A 127 9.59 4.85 -7.39
C ARG A 127 9.08 6.27 -7.21
N GLU A 128 7.98 6.62 -7.87
CA GLU A 128 7.32 7.92 -7.73
C GLU A 128 6.84 8.14 -6.29
N LEU A 129 6.26 7.10 -5.66
CA LEU A 129 5.86 7.15 -4.26
C LEU A 129 7.05 7.30 -3.32
N ARG A 130 8.11 6.49 -3.50
CA ARG A 130 9.37 6.62 -2.74
C ARG A 130 9.92 8.05 -2.80
N ALA A 131 9.99 8.64 -3.99
CA ALA A 131 10.46 10.02 -4.15
C ALA A 131 9.59 11.04 -3.42
N ALA A 132 8.27 10.81 -3.34
CA ALA A 132 7.34 11.71 -2.67
C ALA A 132 7.35 11.59 -1.14
N VAL A 133 7.53 10.39 -0.59
CA VAL A 133 7.55 10.16 0.86
C VAL A 133 8.93 10.29 1.49
N GLY A 134 10.01 10.25 0.70
CA GLY A 134 11.39 10.33 1.17
C GLY A 134 11.95 8.98 1.62
N ASP A 135 13.26 8.88 1.80
CA ASP A 135 13.96 7.62 2.07
C ASP A 135 13.76 7.09 3.50
N ASP A 136 13.45 7.98 4.45
CA ASP A 136 13.25 7.64 5.86
C ASP A 136 11.87 7.00 6.13
N VAL A 137 10.90 7.19 5.23
CA VAL A 137 9.57 6.58 5.34
C VAL A 137 9.63 5.11 4.92
N ARG A 138 9.11 4.21 5.75
CA ARG A 138 8.98 2.81 5.35
C ARG A 138 7.96 2.68 4.21
N LEU A 139 8.36 2.03 3.13
CA LEU A 139 7.50 1.74 1.97
C LEU A 139 7.65 0.26 1.64
N ASP A 140 6.58 -0.49 1.86
CA ASP A 140 6.52 -1.91 1.57
C ASP A 140 5.59 -2.20 0.39
N ILE A 141 5.69 -3.41 -0.14
CA ILE A 141 4.76 -3.93 -1.14
C ILE A 141 4.39 -5.37 -0.80
N ALA A 142 3.09 -5.67 -0.80
CA ALA A 142 2.59 -7.04 -0.72
C ALA A 142 2.75 -7.73 -2.07
N LEU A 143 3.12 -9.01 -2.04
CA LEU A 143 3.33 -9.81 -3.25
C LEU A 143 2.54 -11.11 -3.12
N SER A 144 1.69 -11.39 -4.10
CA SER A 144 1.11 -12.72 -4.24
C SER A 144 2.25 -13.76 -4.36
N ALA A 145 2.14 -14.86 -3.63
CA ALA A 145 3.26 -15.76 -3.41
C ALA A 145 3.72 -16.48 -4.70
N SER A 146 5.03 -16.49 -4.93
CA SER A 146 5.66 -17.35 -5.93
C SER A 146 6.96 -17.94 -5.42
N THR A 147 7.29 -19.14 -5.91
CA THR A 147 8.57 -19.80 -5.61
C THR A 147 9.66 -19.47 -6.63
N THR A 148 9.35 -18.68 -7.68
CA THR A 148 10.31 -18.34 -8.74
C THR A 148 10.22 -16.87 -9.14
N ALA A 149 11.36 -16.28 -9.52
CA ALA A 149 11.40 -14.92 -10.06
C ALA A 149 10.53 -14.76 -11.32
N ALA A 150 10.47 -15.80 -12.17
CA ALA A 150 9.62 -15.81 -13.34
C ALA A 150 8.12 -15.82 -12.99
N GLY A 151 7.73 -16.48 -11.90
CA GLY A 151 6.36 -16.47 -11.40
C GLY A 151 5.96 -15.10 -10.88
N TYR A 152 6.79 -14.45 -10.07
CA TYR A 152 6.58 -13.06 -9.67
C TYR A 152 6.43 -12.13 -10.88
N ALA A 153 7.31 -12.27 -11.87
CA ALA A 153 7.25 -11.45 -13.09
C ALA A 153 5.99 -11.69 -13.94
N ARG A 154 5.40 -12.90 -13.91
CA ARG A 154 4.11 -13.19 -14.56
C ARG A 154 2.95 -12.51 -13.84
N MET A 155 3.04 -12.38 -12.52
CA MET A 155 2.06 -11.71 -11.66
C MET A 155 2.31 -10.20 -11.54
N GLY A 156 3.04 -9.58 -12.47
CA GLY A 156 3.23 -8.12 -12.47
C GLY A 156 4.34 -7.59 -11.56
N TYR A 157 5.07 -8.46 -10.84
CA TYR A 157 6.09 -8.05 -9.88
C TYR A 157 7.52 -8.19 -10.45
N ASP A 158 8.16 -7.07 -10.79
CA ASP A 158 9.60 -7.03 -11.03
C ASP A 158 10.35 -6.86 -9.70
N VAL A 159 10.53 -7.96 -8.97
CA VAL A 159 11.14 -7.95 -7.62
C VAL A 159 12.54 -7.33 -7.61
N ARG A 160 13.30 -7.45 -8.72
CA ARG A 160 14.62 -6.84 -8.81
C ARG A 160 14.52 -5.32 -8.93
N ALA A 161 13.64 -4.83 -9.79
CA ALA A 161 13.44 -3.40 -9.96
C ALA A 161 12.80 -2.75 -8.72
N LEU A 162 11.87 -3.45 -8.05
CA LEU A 162 11.22 -2.98 -6.83
C LEU A 162 12.18 -2.87 -5.63
N ARG A 163 13.23 -3.71 -5.57
CA ARG A 163 14.28 -3.60 -4.53
C ARG A 163 15.33 -2.53 -4.83
N ALA A 164 15.41 -2.02 -6.05
CA ALA A 164 16.45 -1.06 -6.41
C ALA A 164 16.23 0.24 -5.65
N ARG A 165 17.26 0.69 -4.91
CA ARG A 165 17.24 2.04 -4.32
C ARG A 165 17.29 3.06 -5.44
N SER A 166 16.56 4.17 -5.28
CA SER A 166 16.72 5.33 -6.15
C SER A 166 18.16 5.82 -6.02
N THR A 167 18.97 5.62 -7.05
CA THR A 167 20.26 6.30 -7.18
C THR A 167 19.97 7.73 -7.60
N THR A 168 20.11 8.66 -6.66
CA THR A 168 20.13 10.10 -6.94
C THR A 168 21.48 10.48 -7.54
#